data_AF-A0A4U8Q3N1-F1
#
_entry.id   AF-A0A4U8Q3N1-F1
#
_cell.length_a   1.000
_cell.length_b   1.000
_cell.length_c   1.000
_cell.angle_alpha   90.00
_cell.angle_beta   90.00
_cell.angle_gamma   90.00
#
_symmetry.space_group_name_H-M   'P 1'
#
loop_
_entity.id
_entity.type
_entity.pdbx_description
1 polymer ?
#
loop_
_entity_poly.entity_id
_entity_poly.type
_entity_poly.pdbx_seq_one_letter_code
_entity_poly.pdbx_strand_id
1 'polypeptide(L)'
;MITEKYIVTFYGLNTKYYTNEFVAHLWEESANKEYSSSGVFVTSLINVNSLVCGTVRGCNLGETAYIVSTTRNPSEVKDSDVFRESFINVAKEVRKNFGNPFMTITVQNVDIHYFIEIK
;
A
#
# COMPACT_ATOMS: atom_id res chain seq x y z
N MET A 1 2.02 -19.43 -10.02
CA MET A 1 1.63 -18.49 -11.09
C MET A 1 2.43 -17.22 -10.91
N ILE A 2 3.10 -16.75 -11.96
CA ILE A 2 3.86 -15.50 -11.92
C ILE A 2 2.90 -14.30 -11.99
N THR A 3 3.05 -13.36 -11.05
CA THR A 3 2.29 -12.10 -10.98
C THR A 3 3.12 -11.03 -10.27
N GLU A 4 2.55 -9.85 -10.05
CA GLU A 4 3.21 -8.71 -9.43
C GLU A 4 2.78 -8.52 -7.97
N LYS A 5 3.78 -8.33 -7.10
CA LYS A 5 3.63 -7.80 -5.74
C LYS A 5 3.96 -6.31 -5.74
N TYR A 6 3.04 -5.53 -5.21
CA TYR A 6 3.16 -4.09 -5.06
C TYR A 6 3.38 -3.76 -3.59
N ILE A 7 4.33 -2.88 -3.34
CA ILE A 7 4.68 -2.43 -1.99
C ILE A 7 4.77 -0.92 -2.02
N VAL A 8 3.99 -0.24 -1.19
CA VAL A 8 4.13 1.20 -0.93
C VAL A 8 4.67 1.39 0.48
N THR A 9 5.66 2.27 0.61
CA THR A 9 6.21 2.66 1.91
C THR A 9 5.95 4.15 2.13
N PHE A 10 5.27 4.48 3.21
CA PHE A 10 5.10 5.85 3.70
C PHE A 10 6.13 6.11 4.80
N TYR A 11 6.97 7.12 4.62
CA TYR A 11 8.09 7.39 5.50
C TYR A 11 7.81 8.53 6.47
N GLY A 12 8.24 8.36 7.72
CA GLY A 12 8.28 9.45 8.68
C GLY A 12 6.92 9.87 9.21
N LEU A 13 5.91 9.00 9.13
CA LEU A 13 4.60 9.27 9.70
C LEU A 13 4.70 9.33 11.23
N ASN A 14 4.10 10.37 11.81
CA ASN A 14 4.08 10.54 13.26
C ASN A 14 2.96 9.68 13.86
N THR A 15 3.33 8.61 14.56
CA THR A 15 2.41 7.64 15.17
C THR A 15 1.52 8.22 16.26
N LYS A 16 1.82 9.43 16.77
CA LYS A 16 0.91 10.17 17.65
C LYS A 16 -0.38 10.59 16.94
N TYR A 17 -0.33 10.76 15.62
CA TYR A 17 -1.46 11.21 14.80
C TYR A 17 -2.03 10.10 13.90
N TYR A 18 -1.20 9.14 13.51
CA TYR A 18 -1.57 8.07 12.59
C TYR A 18 -1.41 6.72 13.28
N THR A 19 -2.49 6.18 13.84
CA THR A 19 -2.50 4.82 14.41
C THR A 19 -2.63 3.78 13.29
N ASN A 20 -2.33 2.51 13.59
CA ASN A 20 -2.44 1.44 12.61
C ASN A 20 -3.86 1.27 12.09
N GLU A 21 -4.85 1.40 12.98
CA GLU A 21 -6.27 1.35 12.67
C GLU A 21 -6.67 2.50 11.74
N PHE A 22 -6.14 3.71 12.00
CA PHE A 22 -6.42 4.86 11.14
C PHE A 22 -5.81 4.70 9.75
N VAL A 23 -4.58 4.18 9.64
CA VAL A 23 -3.97 3.88 8.33
C VAL A 23 -4.77 2.81 7.58
N ALA A 24 -5.22 1.76 8.26
CA ALA A 24 -6.07 0.72 7.66
C ALA A 24 -7.41 1.28 7.17
N HIS A 25 -8.05 2.11 7.98
CA HIS A 25 -9.29 2.77 7.62
C HIS A 25 -9.14 3.67 6.38
N LEU A 26 -8.11 4.51 6.32
CA LEU A 26 -7.85 5.35 5.15
C LEU A 26 -7.56 4.54 3.89
N TRP A 27 -6.86 3.41 4.03
CA TRP A 27 -6.63 2.50 2.91
C TRP A 27 -7.95 1.91 2.40
N GLU A 28 -8.79 1.41 3.31
CA GLU A 28 -10.10 0.85 2.99
C GLU A 28 -11.00 1.88 2.30
N GLU A 29 -11.13 3.09 2.84
CA GLU A 29 -11.91 4.17 2.21
C GLU A 29 -11.42 4.50 0.79
N SER A 30 -10.09 4.57 0.62
CA SER A 30 -9.47 4.84 -0.68
C SER A 30 -9.69 3.69 -1.67
N ALA A 31 -9.61 2.44 -1.19
CA ALA A 31 -9.87 1.25 -2.00
C ALA A 31 -11.35 1.10 -2.40
N ASN A 32 -12.28 1.44 -1.51
CA ASN A 32 -13.71 1.49 -1.80
C ASN A 32 -14.04 2.52 -2.88
N LYS A 33 -13.40 3.69 -2.80
CA LYS A 33 -13.53 4.74 -3.82
C LYS A 33 -12.99 4.28 -5.17
N GLU A 34 -11.80 3.68 -5.20
CA GLU A 34 -11.20 3.14 -6.42
C GLU A 34 -12.08 2.03 -7.04
N TYR A 35 -12.59 1.11 -6.22
CA TYR A 35 -13.49 0.04 -6.67
C TYR A 35 -14.77 0.61 -7.30
N SER A 36 -15.34 1.66 -6.71
CA SER A 36 -16.54 2.30 -7.25
C SER A 36 -16.32 2.92 -8.63
N SER A 37 -15.09 3.34 -8.96
CA SER A 37 -14.76 3.92 -10.27
C SER A 37 -14.20 2.92 -11.29
N SER A 38 -13.46 1.90 -10.85
CA SER A 38 -12.71 1.00 -11.72
C SER A 38 -13.21 -0.45 -11.72
N GLY A 39 -13.99 -0.85 -10.70
CA GLY A 39 -14.32 -2.24 -10.42
C GLY A 39 -13.17 -3.05 -9.80
N VAL A 40 -12.04 -2.43 -9.44
CA VAL A 40 -10.88 -3.09 -8.83
C VAL A 40 -10.76 -2.71 -7.36
N PHE A 41 -10.80 -3.72 -6.48
CA PHE A 41 -10.56 -3.54 -5.06
C PHE A 41 -9.14 -3.96 -4.70
N VAL A 42 -8.41 -3.09 -3.99
CA VAL A 42 -6.98 -3.30 -3.68
C VAL A 42 -6.80 -3.79 -2.24
N THR A 43 -7.09 -5.07 -2.01
CA THR A 43 -6.83 -5.74 -0.72
C THR A 43 -5.35 -5.69 -0.39
N SER A 44 -4.98 -5.26 0.82
CA SER A 44 -3.58 -5.07 1.21
C SER A 44 -3.31 -5.45 2.65
N LEU A 45 -2.04 -5.79 2.92
CA LEU A 45 -1.50 -6.00 4.26
C LEU A 45 -0.68 -4.79 4.68
N ILE A 46 -0.84 -4.34 5.93
CA ILE A 46 -0.10 -3.23 6.50
C ILE A 46 0.90 -3.77 7.52
N ASN A 47 2.18 -3.41 7.36
CA ASN A 47 3.24 -3.67 8.31
C ASN A 47 3.82 -2.33 8.78
N VAL A 48 4.25 -2.28 10.04
CA VAL A 48 4.78 -1.06 10.66
C VAL A 48 6.17 -1.33 11.18
N ASN A 49 7.14 -0.61 10.64
CA ASN A 49 8.55 -0.80 10.97
C ASN A 49 9.16 0.50 11.49
N SER A 50 10.21 0.36 12.30
CA SER A 50 11.05 1.49 12.67
C SER A 50 11.82 2.01 11.45
N LEU A 51 11.76 3.33 11.23
CA LEU A 51 12.52 4.02 10.21
C LEU A 51 13.85 4.51 10.81
N VAL A 52 14.96 3.94 10.36
CA VAL A 52 16.29 4.46 10.67
C VAL A 52 16.63 5.56 9.68
N CYS A 53 16.51 6.81 10.12
CA CYS A 53 16.89 7.97 9.31
C CYS A 53 18.11 8.68 9.90
N GLY A 54 19.15 8.89 9.08
CA GLY A 54 20.41 9.47 9.53
C GLY A 54 20.27 10.95 9.87
N THR A 55 20.26 11.30 11.15
CA THR A 55 20.26 12.69 11.64
C THR A 55 21.50 13.46 11.17
N VAL A 56 22.64 12.78 10.97
CA VAL A 56 23.86 13.35 10.35
C VAL A 56 23.62 13.91 8.94
N ARG A 57 22.58 13.44 8.24
CA ARG A 57 22.15 13.93 6.93
C ARG A 57 21.07 15.02 7.02
N GLY A 58 20.75 15.49 8.22
CA GLY A 58 19.67 16.45 8.47
C GLY A 58 18.27 15.84 8.34
N CYS A 59 18.12 14.51 8.45
CA CYS A 59 16.80 13.89 8.37
C CYS A 59 15.96 14.24 9.60
N ASN A 60 14.75 14.75 9.35
CA ASN A 60 13.77 15.16 10.35
C ASN A 60 12.44 14.37 10.23
N LEU A 61 12.48 13.22 9.56
CA LEU A 61 11.33 12.32 9.43
C LEU A 61 11.04 11.63 10.77
N GLY A 62 9.78 11.29 11.01
CA GLY A 62 9.39 10.45 12.14
C GLY A 62 10.07 9.07 12.11
N GLU A 63 10.03 8.38 13.24
CA GLU A 63 10.74 7.10 13.44
C GLU A 63 9.98 5.89 12.90
N THR A 64 8.88 6.08 12.19
CA THR A 64 8.00 4.99 11.73
C THR A 64 7.82 5.03 10.22
N ALA A 65 7.85 3.85 9.61
CA ALA A 65 7.49 3.61 8.23
C ALA A 65 6.31 2.64 8.17
N TYR A 66 5.28 3.02 7.42
CA TYR A 66 4.14 2.15 7.11
C TYR A 66 4.37 1.50 5.75
N ILE A 67 4.39 0.18 5.73
CA ILE A 67 4.64 -0.63 4.54
C ILE A 67 3.35 -1.36 4.20
N VAL A 68 2.68 -0.90 3.13
CA VAL A 68 1.47 -1.53 2.63
C VAL A 68 1.81 -2.37 1.42
N SER A 69 1.41 -3.64 1.43
CA SER A 69 1.71 -4.56 0.34
C SER A 69 0.50 -5.33 -0.12
N THR A 70 0.42 -5.55 -1.42
CA THR A 70 -0.59 -6.39 -2.06
C THR A 70 0.05 -7.22 -3.15
N THR A 71 -0.54 -8.36 -3.46
CA THR A 71 -0.16 -9.16 -4.62
C THR A 71 -1.38 -9.25 -5.51
N ARG A 72 -1.23 -8.86 -6.79
CA ARG A 72 -2.33 -8.95 -7.74
C ARG A 72 -2.79 -10.40 -7.83
N ASN A 73 -4.10 -10.62 -7.84
CA ASN A 73 -4.70 -11.91 -8.17
C ASN A 73 -5.17 -11.92 -9.64
N PRO A 74 -4.43 -12.57 -10.56
CA PRO A 74 -4.83 -12.69 -11.96
C PRO A 74 -6.19 -13.34 -12.20
N SER A 75 -6.71 -14.12 -11.25
CA SER A 75 -8.06 -14.70 -11.34
C SER A 75 -9.17 -13.68 -11.07
N GLU A 76 -8.87 -12.60 -10.33
CA GLU A 76 -9.82 -11.50 -10.06
C GLU A 76 -9.60 -10.34 -11.04
N VAL A 77 -8.34 -9.92 -11.22
CA VAL A 77 -7.95 -8.83 -12.12
C VAL A 77 -6.89 -9.31 -13.09
N LYS A 78 -7.35 -9.67 -14.30
CA LYS A 78 -6.51 -10.26 -15.35
C LYS A 78 -5.43 -9.31 -15.85
N ASP A 79 -5.80 -8.04 -16.03
CA ASP A 79 -4.93 -7.00 -16.57
C ASP A 79 -4.00 -6.44 -15.49
N SER A 80 -2.68 -6.54 -15.70
CA SER A 80 -1.67 -6.06 -14.77
C SER A 80 -1.61 -4.54 -14.70
N ASP A 81 -1.81 -3.84 -15.82
CA ASP A 81 -1.72 -2.40 -15.89
C ASP A 81 -2.92 -1.77 -15.19
N VAL A 82 -4.12 -2.33 -15.37
CA VAL A 82 -5.32 -1.90 -14.64
C VAL A 82 -5.13 -2.02 -13.13
N PHE A 83 -4.65 -3.18 -12.65
CA PHE A 83 -4.41 -3.34 -11.20
C PHE A 83 -3.31 -2.39 -10.69
N ARG A 84 -2.24 -2.20 -11.47
CA ARG A 84 -1.15 -1.26 -11.14
C ARG A 84 -1.67 0.16 -11.00
N GLU A 85 -2.50 0.61 -11.92
CA GLU A 85 -3.11 1.95 -11.88
C GLU A 85 -4.00 2.10 -10.64
N SER A 86 -4.88 1.13 -10.36
CA SER A 86 -5.71 1.15 -9.16
C SER A 86 -4.91 1.18 -7.87
N PHE A 87 -3.83 0.37 -7.76
CA PHE A 87 -2.93 0.42 -6.62
C PHE A 87 -2.28 1.81 -6.45
N ILE A 88 -1.78 2.39 -7.54
CA ILE A 88 -1.16 3.72 -7.52
C ILE A 88 -2.17 4.80 -7.12
N ASN A 89 -3.42 4.70 -7.58
CA ASN A 89 -4.48 5.66 -7.25
C ASN A 89 -4.84 5.60 -5.75
N VAL A 90 -5.04 4.40 -5.21
CA VAL A 90 -5.27 4.19 -3.77
C VAL A 90 -4.10 4.76 -2.95
N ALA A 91 -2.86 4.42 -3.31
CA ALA A 91 -1.68 4.91 -2.61
C ALA A 91 -1.56 6.44 -2.66
N LYS A 92 -1.89 7.09 -3.79
CA LYS A 92 -1.88 8.54 -3.94
C LYS A 92 -2.95 9.23 -3.07
N GLU A 93 -4.16 8.66 -3.00
CA GLU A 93 -5.23 9.21 -2.17
C GLU A 93 -4.87 9.12 -0.67
N VAL A 94 -4.39 7.95 -0.23
CA VAL A 94 -3.89 7.75 1.14
C VAL A 94 -2.76 8.74 1.45
N ARG A 95 -1.80 8.91 0.53
CA ARG A 95 -0.72 9.90 0.66
C ARG A 95 -1.25 11.31 0.88
N LYS A 96 -2.30 11.71 0.14
CA LYS A 96 -2.91 13.03 0.28
C LYS A 96 -3.53 13.21 1.67
N ASN A 97 -4.21 12.19 2.19
CA ASN A 97 -4.80 12.20 3.53
C ASN A 97 -3.76 12.26 4.66
N PHE A 98 -2.54 11.77 4.42
CA PHE A 98 -1.40 11.92 5.33
C PHE A 98 -0.66 13.26 5.24
N GLY A 99 -1.17 14.24 4.48
CA GLY A 99 -0.46 15.51 4.31
C GLY A 99 0.74 15.42 3.37
N ASN A 100 0.72 14.47 2.43
CA ASN A 100 1.72 14.30 1.37
C ASN A 100 3.14 13.94 1.85
N PRO A 101 3.31 12.89 2.69
CA PRO A 101 4.63 12.44 3.11
C PRO A 101 5.50 11.95 1.94
N PHE A 102 6.78 11.73 2.22
CA PHE A 102 7.63 10.97 1.31
C PHE A 102 7.11 9.54 1.19
N MET A 103 7.07 9.04 -0.04
CA MET A 103 6.49 7.74 -0.36
C MET A 103 7.27 7.10 -1.51
N THR A 104 7.48 5.79 -1.44
CA THR A 104 8.01 5.00 -2.56
C THR A 104 7.08 3.85 -2.88
N ILE A 105 7.04 3.48 -4.16
CA ILE A 105 6.37 2.27 -4.63
C ILE A 105 7.44 1.35 -5.22
N THR A 106 7.40 0.08 -4.83
CA THR A 106 8.23 -1.00 -5.37
C THR A 106 7.31 -2.06 -5.96
N VAL A 107 7.69 -2.59 -7.12
CA VAL A 107 6.98 -3.67 -7.81
C VAL A 107 7.94 -4.83 -8.01
N GLN A 108 7.50 -6.04 -7.71
CA GLN A 108 8.30 -7.26 -7.80
C GLN A 108 7.49 -8.34 -8.54
N ASN A 109 8.14 -9.10 -9.42
CA ASN A 109 7.56 -10.34 -9.94
C ASN A 109 7.70 -11.43 -8.87
N VAL A 110 6.60 -12.10 -8.59
CA VAL A 110 6.51 -13.16 -7.58
C VAL A 110 5.81 -14.37 -8.17
N ASP A 111 6.26 -15.57 -7.76
CA ASP A 111 5.53 -16.79 -8.04
C ASP A 111 4.64 -17.11 -6.85
N ILE A 112 3.34 -17.28 -7.12
CA ILE A 112 2.35 -17.51 -6.07
C ILE A 112 1.50 -18.74 -6.33
N HIS A 113 1.10 -19.37 -5.23
CA HIS A 113 0.21 -20.51 -5.20
C HIS A 113 -0.94 -20.17 -4.24
N TYR A 114 -2.16 -20.15 -4.75
CA TYR A 114 -3.35 -19.92 -3.95
C TYR A 114 -3.94 -21.25 -3.50
N PHE A 115 -4.32 -21.31 -2.23
CA PHE A 115 -5.05 -22.42 -1.66
C PHE A 115 -6.44 -21.91 -1.31
N ILE A 116 -7.43 -22.27 -2.12
CA ILE A 116 -8.82 -21.92 -1.90
C ILE A 116 -9.51 -23.16 -1.31
N GLU A 117 -9.99 -23.08 -0.08
CA GLU A 117 -11.08 -23.95 0.34
C GLU A 117 -12.37 -23.29 -0.14
N ILE A 118 -13.01 -23.91 -1.15
CA ILE A 118 -14.38 -23.56 -1.50
C ILE A 118 -15.24 -23.97 -0.30
N LYS A 119 -15.79 -22.99 0.41
CA LYS A 119 -16.94 -23.21 1.32
C LYS A 119 -18.21 -22.79 0.61
#